data_AF-D7CHU1-F1
#
_entry.id   AF-D7CHU1-F1
#
_cell.length_a   1.000
_cell.length_b   1.000
_cell.length_c   1.000
_cell.angle_alpha   90.00
_cell.angle_beta   90.00
_cell.angle_gamma   90.00
#
_symmetry.space_group_name_H-M   'P 1'
#
loop_
_entity.id
_entity.type
_entity.pdbx_description
1 polymer ?
#
loop_
_entity_poly.entity_id
_entity_poly.type
_entity_poly.pdbx_seq_one_letter_code
_entity_poly.pdbx_strand_id
1 'polypeptide(L)' 'MRVSVCDTNPQLPALTTDWAGDADAEQGRGIGLLDVIADSWGGCAIGDELFGIGGKTVWFELGEGWRDA' A
#
# COMPACT_ATOMS: atom_id res chain seq x y z
N MET A 1 11.63 -1.90 -9.56
CA MET A 1 11.21 -0.49 -9.42
C MET A 1 10.38 -0.36 -8.16
N ARG A 2 10.63 0.65 -7.32
CA ARG A 2 9.83 0.93 -6.11
C ARG A 2 9.11 2.28 -6.25
N VAL A 3 7.84 2.32 -5.86
CA VAL A 3 7.03 3.54 -5.78
C VAL A 3 6.56 3.71 -4.35
N SER A 4 6.70 4.92 -3.80
CA SER A 4 6.31 5.25 -2.43
C SER A 4 5.37 6.45 -2.39
N VAL A 5 4.41 6.42 -1.46
CA VAL A 5 3.47 7.51 -1.18
C VAL A 5 3.52 7.83 0.30
N CYS A 6 3.57 9.13 0.63
CA CYS A 6 3.63 9.63 1.99
C CYS A 6 2.43 10.54 2.27
N ASP A 7 1.84 10.43 3.45
CA ASP A 7 0.85 11.39 3.96
C ASP A 7 1.03 11.64 5.46
N THR A 8 0.31 12.61 6.00
CA THR A 8 0.36 13.01 7.42
C THR A 8 -0.64 12.23 8.31
N ASN A 9 -1.34 11.23 7.76
CA ASN A 9 -2.20 10.35 8.53
C ASN A 9 -1.38 9.12 8.97
N PRO A 10 -1.09 8.96 10.28
CA PRO A 10 -0.27 7.86 10.77
C PRO A 10 -0.93 6.48 10.66
N GLN A 11 -2.23 6.40 10.35
CA GLN A 11 -2.92 5.12 10.21
C GLN A 11 -2.50 4.39 8.93
N LEU A 12 -1.80 3.27 9.11
CA LEU A 12 -1.50 2.33 8.04
C LEU A 12 -2.80 1.73 7.47
N PRO A 13 -2.84 1.43 6.15
CA PRO A 13 -3.95 0.71 5.56
C PRO A 13 -4.14 -0.63 6.26
N ALA A 14 -5.40 -1.01 6.51
CA ALA A 14 -5.71 -2.34 7.00
C ALA A 14 -5.32 -3.38 5.94
N LEU A 15 -4.50 -4.36 6.34
CA LEU A 15 -4.20 -5.53 5.52
C LEU A 15 -5.43 -6.44 5.52
N THR A 16 -6.44 -6.13 4.72
CA THR A 16 -7.60 -7.00 4.59
C THR A 16 -7.28 -8.12 3.61
N THR A 17 -6.90 -9.28 4.12
CA THR A 17 -6.81 -10.51 3.32
C THR A 17 -8.18 -10.99 2.83
N ASP A 18 -9.27 -10.42 3.35
CA ASP A 18 -10.64 -10.66 2.92
C ASP A 18 -10.98 -9.79 1.70
N TRP A 19 -10.24 -9.98 0.61
CA TRP A 19 -10.61 -9.45 -0.72
C TRP A 19 -11.83 -10.19 -1.30
N ALA A 20 -12.36 -11.19 -0.59
CA ALA A 20 -13.64 -11.85 -0.87
C ALA A 20 -14.87 -10.92 -0.69
N GLY A 21 -14.68 -9.61 -0.85
CA GLY A 21 -15.74 -8.66 -1.11
C GLY A 21 -16.27 -8.79 -2.54
N ASP A 22 -17.32 -8.02 -2.82
CA ASP A 22 -17.94 -7.95 -4.15
C ASP A 22 -16.89 -7.57 -5.22
N ALA A 23 -16.71 -8.43 -6.22
CA ALA A 23 -15.78 -8.20 -7.32
C ALA A 23 -16.11 -6.90 -8.09
N ASP A 24 -17.39 -6.51 -8.07
CA ASP A 24 -17.89 -5.29 -8.71
C ASP A 24 -17.94 -4.08 -7.77
N ALA A 25 -17.40 -4.20 -6.55
CA ALA A 25 -17.34 -3.07 -5.61
C ALA A 25 -16.58 -1.89 -6.20
N GLU A 26 -17.20 -0.72 -6.26
CA GLU A 26 -16.58 0.49 -6.81
C GLU A 26 -15.42 1.03 -5.95
N GLN A 27 -15.32 0.62 -4.67
CA GLN A 27 -14.38 1.17 -3.69
C GLN A 27 -13.73 0.06 -2.83
N GLY A 28 -12.66 0.39 -2.11
CA GLY A 28 -12.03 -0.52 -1.12
C GLY A 28 -11.11 -1.61 -1.70
N ARG A 29 -11.04 -1.75 -3.03
CA ARG A 29 -10.21 -2.80 -3.69
C ARG A 29 -8.72 -2.47 -3.78
N GLY A 30 -8.34 -1.20 -3.60
CA GLY A 30 -6.99 -0.72 -3.91
C GLY A 30 -5.87 -1.48 -3.21
N ILE A 31 -6.04 -1.81 -1.92
CA ILE A 31 -5.04 -2.56 -1.16
C ILE A 31 -4.97 -4.02 -1.61
N GLY A 32 -6.12 -4.69 -1.81
CA GLY A 32 -6.15 -6.07 -2.30
C GLY A 32 -5.54 -6.24 -3.69
N LEU A 33 -5.60 -5.21 -4.55
CA LEU A 33 -4.92 -5.24 -5.84
C LEU A 33 -3.39 -5.35 -5.72
N LEU A 34 -2.79 -4.85 -4.63
CA LEU A 34 -1.35 -4.97 -4.40
C LEU A 34 -0.92 -6.42 -4.17
N ASP A 35 -1.77 -7.25 -3.55
CA ASP A 35 -1.51 -8.69 -3.37
C ASP A 35 -1.48 -9.46 -4.70
N VAL A 36 -2.09 -8.92 -5.77
CA VAL A 36 -2.15 -9.55 -7.09
C VAL A 36 -1.09 -9.01 -8.04
N ILE A 37 -0.82 -7.70 -8.00
CA ILE A 37 -0.05 -6.99 -9.03
C ILE A 37 1.39 -6.70 -8.58
N ALA A 38 1.63 -6.47 -7.29
CA ALA A 38 2.96 -6.13 -6.80
C ALA A 38 3.75 -7.38 -6.43
N ASP A 39 5.06 -7.37 -6.70
CA ASP A 39 5.95 -8.44 -6.24
C ASP A 39 6.17 -8.36 -4.72
N SER A 40 6.16 -7.14 -4.19
CA SER A 40 6.17 -6.88 -2.75
C SER A 40 5.50 -5.53 -2.47
N TRP A 41 4.90 -5.38 -1.30
CA TRP A 41 4.38 -4.10 -0.84
C TRP A 41 4.41 -4.01 0.68
N GLY A 42 4.32 -2.80 1.22
CA GLY A 42 4.35 -2.57 2.66
C GLY A 42 4.10 -1.13 3.06
N GLY A 43 4.18 -0.87 4.36
CA GLY A 43 4.05 0.47 4.92
C GLY A 43 4.70 0.60 6.28
N CYS A 44 5.14 1.82 6.61
CA CYS A 44 5.61 2.18 7.93
C CYS A 44 4.94 3.47 8.40
N ALA A 45 4.56 3.50 9.68
CA ALA A 45 4.18 4.74 10.34
C ALA A 45 5.47 5.53 10.62
N ILE A 46 5.47 6.80 10.23
CA ILE A 46 6.49 7.77 10.59
C ILE A 46 6.01 8.37 11.91
N GLY A 47 6.74 8.08 12.99
CA GLY A 47 6.41 8.60 14.32
C GLY A 47 6.55 10.12 14.39
N ASP A 48 6.18 10.69 15.53
CA ASP A 48 6.47 12.09 15.85
C ASP A 48 7.99 12.28 16.00
N GLU A 49 8.71 12.39 14.88
CA GLU A 49 10.05 12.95 14.90
C GLU A 49 9.98 14.38 15.44
N LEU A 50 11.07 14.85 16.06
CA LEU A 50 11.20 16.02 16.96
C LEU A 50 10.46 17.33 16.58
N PHE A 51 9.90 17.44 15.38
CA PHE A 51 9.25 18.62 14.82
C PHE A 51 7.76 18.43 14.46
N GLY A 52 7.11 17.33 14.89
CA GLY A 52 5.69 17.34 15.23
C GLY A 52 4.66 17.16 14.11
N ILE A 53 4.98 16.45 13.03
CA ILE A 53 3.94 15.91 12.12
C ILE A 53 4.30 14.46 11.80
N GLY A 54 3.76 13.53 12.58
CA GLY A 54 3.76 12.11 12.23
C GLY A 54 3.00 11.83 10.93
N GLY A 55 3.08 10.61 10.44
CA GLY A 55 2.44 10.22 9.18
C GLY A 55 2.72 8.77 8.83
N LYS A 56 2.63 8.46 7.55
CA LYS A 56 3.04 7.14 7.05
C LYS A 56 3.69 7.25 5.68
N THR A 57 4.47 6.23 5.36
CA THR A 57 4.84 5.92 3.99
C THR A 57 4.38 4.51 3.67
N VAL A 58 3.71 4.35 2.52
CA VAL A 58 3.38 3.06 1.91
C VAL A 58 4.13 2.92 0.60
N TRP A 59 4.50 1.71 0.22
CA TRP A 59 5.24 1.44 -1.00
C TRP A 59 4.83 0.11 -1.63
N PHE A 60 5.11 -0.02 -2.92
CA PHE A 60 5.10 -1.29 -3.63
C PHE A 60 6.31 -1.41 -4.56
N GLU A 61 6.63 -2.64 -4.93
CA GLU A 61 7.73 -3.00 -5.82
C GLU A 61 7.22 -3.82 -7.01
N LEU A 62 7.76 -3.50 -8.18
CA LEU A 62 7.60 -4.28 -9.41
C LEU A 62 8.99 -4.68 -9.91
N GLY A 63 9.23 -5.97 -10.06
CA GLY A 63 10.42 -6.59 -10.62
C GLY A 63 10.41 -6.52 -12.15
N GLU A 64 11.35 -7.18 -12.82
CA GLU A 64 11.42 -7.11 -14.29
C GLU A 64 10.42 -8.03 -15.00
N GLY A 65 9.84 -9.00 -14.29
CA GLY A 65 8.93 -10.02 -14.84
C GLY A 65 7.53 -9.54 -15.20
N TRP A 66 7.11 -8.33 -14.79
CA TRP A 66 5.79 -7.80 -15.19
C TRP A 66 5.73 -7.44 -16.69
N ARG A 67 6.88 -7.23 -17.34
CA ARG A 67 6.95 -6.86 -18.77
C ARG A 67 6.66 -8.03 -19.71
N ASP A 68 6.73 -9.27 -19.23
CA ASP A 68 6.61 -10.48 -20.04
C ASP A 68 5.29 -11.24 -19.81
N ALA A 69 4.32 -10.64 -19.09
CA ALA A 69 3.01 -11.19 -18.77
C ALA A 69 1.87 -10.61 -19.63
#